data_AF-A0A517LUU8-F1
#
_entry.id   AF-A0A517LUU8-F1
#
_cell.length_a   1.000
_cell.length_b   1.000
_cell.length_c   1.000
_cell.angle_alpha   90.00
_cell.angle_beta   90.00
_cell.angle_gamma   90.00
#
_symmetry.space_group_name_H-M   'P 1'
#
loop_
_entity.id
_entity.type
_entity.pdbx_description
1 polymer ?
#
loop_
_entity_poly.entity_id
_entity_poly.type
_entity_poly.pdbx_seq_one_letter_code
_entity_poly.pdbx_strand_id
1 'polypeptide(L)'
;MSRFSSFAWDLYKQSDEGKEAISRPLISHLQQLAELDTPQNFEHELRWMRQYNDNRDNTFFDEPIDIATFINQLVRDVEIPSQDAAINLFEEIVDNGIVIEFDDTDSFYFSILNDAKGEDESKRYYSEIYTLIAHISAGLHMRWPELFAPYFFSYRFDQFSTICRNYGIELPPVPGKRQERERAIYYARINEQLQKFRTAHGLTPAEFNAFLYDFAFKDLKLATHHNELPAASRVWFVIGGRGTHEDFDFVDNAQPTDVSFWQCGVETRPGDIVVLWCSSPRSCVHSIWRAVAPGFVDPFFYYYSTSRISRPIKIPDIPFSELSVHPTFADTPAVRARFQGRGGKPIPTSQYNAILEMAADKGFDTSILPSAPADLPTLDLNLKNERDVETQLIEPLLERLGYATPDYVRQLTVKIGRRERIIPDYAIGLRAHNGQTTVSILIEAKLDILSERQRDVDFRQARSYGKVLNAHQILLAARQGIWLYKNDLGDFDKDRFEFWNWIELGTADRFAELRDRIGKPAAMAKSS
;
A
#
# COMPACT_ATOMS: atom_id res chain seq x y z
N MET A 1 14.19 7.37 -16.02
CA MET A 1 14.66 7.58 -14.63
C MET A 1 15.29 8.96 -14.55
N SER A 2 14.68 9.89 -13.83
CA SER A 2 15.24 11.23 -13.57
C SER A 2 16.19 11.14 -12.37
N ARG A 3 17.51 11.03 -12.61
CA ARG A 3 18.48 11.10 -11.50
C ARG A 3 18.51 12.52 -10.94
N PHE A 4 18.79 12.66 -9.64
CA PHE A 4 18.94 13.98 -9.02
C PHE A 4 19.94 14.82 -9.81
N SER A 5 19.47 15.95 -10.33
CA SER A 5 20.25 16.89 -11.12
C SER A 5 20.54 18.10 -10.25
N SER A 6 21.80 18.25 -9.82
CA SER A 6 22.24 19.42 -9.08
C SER A 6 21.91 20.71 -9.83
N PHE A 7 22.05 20.71 -11.16
CA PHE A 7 21.69 21.85 -11.99
C PHE A 7 20.20 22.20 -11.93
N ALA A 8 19.30 21.21 -12.05
CA ALA A 8 17.85 21.46 -11.97
C ALA A 8 17.45 21.92 -10.57
N TRP A 9 18.04 21.32 -9.54
CA TRP A 9 17.85 21.73 -8.15
C TRP A 9 18.35 23.15 -7.90
N ASP A 10 19.53 23.53 -8.39
CA ASP A 10 20.09 24.87 -8.22
C ASP A 10 19.23 25.94 -8.90
N LEU A 11 18.69 25.65 -10.09
CA LEU A 11 17.73 26.53 -10.76
C LEU A 11 16.46 26.70 -9.93
N TYR A 12 15.90 25.59 -9.43
CA TYR A 12 14.72 25.63 -8.57
C TYR A 12 14.98 26.44 -7.29
N LYS A 13 16.07 26.16 -6.57
CA LYS A 13 16.48 26.88 -5.36
C LYS A 13 16.64 28.39 -5.57
N GLN A 14 17.07 28.81 -6.76
CA GLN A 14 17.24 30.23 -7.11
C GLN A 14 15.94 30.92 -7.54
N SER A 15 14.91 30.15 -7.93
CA SER A 15 13.58 30.67 -8.25
C SER A 15 12.86 31.20 -7.00
N ASP A 16 11.88 32.07 -7.19
CA ASP A 16 11.09 32.61 -6.08
C ASP A 16 10.26 31.52 -5.39
N GLU A 17 9.72 30.59 -6.19
CA GLU A 17 9.01 29.41 -5.70
C GLU A 17 9.90 28.51 -4.84
N GLY A 18 11.12 28.24 -5.28
CA GLY A 18 12.05 27.42 -4.50
C GLY A 18 12.50 28.08 -3.21
N LYS A 19 12.74 29.40 -3.20
CA LYS A 19 13.03 30.15 -1.98
C LYS A 19 11.86 30.10 -1.00
N GLU A 20 10.64 30.28 -1.50
CA GLU A 20 9.43 30.18 -0.68
C GLU A 20 9.31 28.79 -0.05
N ALA A 21 9.44 27.73 -0.86
CA ALA A 21 9.37 26.35 -0.40
C ALA A 21 10.45 26.02 0.64
N ILE A 22 11.68 26.52 0.49
CA ILE A 22 12.78 26.29 1.45
C ILE A 22 12.53 27.03 2.77
N SER A 23 11.97 28.24 2.71
CA SER A 23 11.66 29.04 3.90
C SER A 23 10.39 28.61 4.63
N ARG A 24 9.66 27.66 4.06
CA ARG A 24 8.31 27.29 4.49
C ARG A 24 8.34 26.64 5.89
N PRO A 25 7.41 27.01 6.79
CA PRO A 25 7.23 26.31 8.06
C PRO A 25 6.92 24.83 7.85
N LEU A 26 7.39 23.98 8.77
CA LEU A 26 7.23 22.53 8.67
C LEU A 26 5.76 22.11 8.45
N ILE A 27 4.83 22.67 9.21
CA ILE A 27 3.41 22.35 9.09
C ILE A 27 2.83 22.72 7.72
N SER A 28 3.33 23.78 7.10
CA SER A 28 2.85 24.22 5.79
C SER A 28 3.30 23.28 4.67
N HIS A 29 4.35 22.46 4.85
CA HIS A 29 4.64 21.36 3.93
C HIS A 29 3.58 20.27 4.00
N LEU A 30 3.13 19.88 5.21
CA LEU A 30 2.05 18.90 5.38
C LEU A 30 0.76 19.39 4.71
N GLN A 31 0.42 20.66 4.91
CA GLN A 31 -0.79 21.28 4.35
C GLN A 31 -0.80 21.32 2.81
N GLN A 32 0.37 21.47 2.17
CA GLN A 32 0.44 21.42 0.71
C GLN A 32 0.18 20.03 0.12
N LEU A 33 0.39 18.98 0.92
CA LEU A 33 0.07 17.61 0.54
C LEU A 33 -1.37 17.23 0.87
N ALA A 34 -2.19 18.11 1.42
CA ALA A 34 -3.59 17.78 1.68
C ALA A 34 -4.36 17.72 0.34
N GLU A 35 -4.84 16.51 -0.02
CA GLU A 35 -5.90 16.32 -1.04
C GLU A 35 -7.30 16.34 -0.42
N LEU A 36 -7.35 16.49 0.91
CA LEU A 36 -8.57 16.54 1.70
C LEU A 36 -8.91 18.01 1.99
N ASP A 37 -10.20 18.33 1.97
CA ASP A 37 -10.71 19.67 2.31
C ASP A 37 -10.49 20.05 3.78
N THR A 38 -10.02 19.12 4.62
CA THR A 38 -9.69 19.38 6.03
C THR A 38 -8.25 19.87 6.16
N PRO A 39 -8.00 21.06 6.75
CA PRO A 39 -6.66 21.52 7.07
C PRO A 39 -5.93 20.50 7.92
N GLN A 40 -4.84 19.92 7.40
CA GLN A 40 -4.00 19.05 8.21
C GLN A 40 -3.22 19.89 9.23
N ASN A 41 -3.35 19.52 10.49
CA ASN A 41 -2.56 20.04 11.59
C ASN A 41 -1.86 18.88 12.31
N PHE A 42 -1.06 19.21 13.34
CA PHE A 42 -0.47 18.19 14.19
C PHE A 42 -1.37 17.81 15.38
N GLU A 43 -2.63 18.27 15.39
CA GLU A 43 -3.57 17.89 16.45
C GLU A 43 -4.13 16.50 16.18
N HIS A 44 -4.22 15.70 17.23
CA HIS A 44 -4.87 14.40 17.21
C HIS A 44 -5.75 14.27 18.45
N GLU A 45 -6.99 13.80 18.27
CA GLU A 45 -7.85 13.47 19.41
C GLU A 45 -7.27 12.24 20.11
N LEU A 46 -6.78 12.45 21.33
CA LEU A 46 -6.30 11.36 22.16
C LEU A 46 -7.32 11.04 23.24
N ARG A 47 -7.50 9.73 23.43
CA ARG A 47 -8.31 9.21 24.51
C ARG A 47 -7.48 9.19 25.79
N TRP A 48 -8.02 9.85 26.80
CA TRP A 48 -7.43 9.98 28.12
C TRP A 48 -8.12 9.05 29.11
N MET A 49 -7.33 8.47 30.01
CA MET A 49 -7.83 7.80 31.21
C MET A 49 -7.54 8.67 32.42
N ARG A 50 -8.58 9.04 33.16
CA ARG A 50 -8.47 9.64 34.49
C ARG A 50 -8.58 8.54 35.54
N GLN A 51 -7.52 8.40 36.32
CA GLN A 51 -7.46 7.53 37.48
C GLN A 51 -7.48 8.37 38.77
N TYR A 52 -8.37 8.05 39.69
CA TYR A 52 -8.44 8.74 40.97
C TYR A 52 -7.49 8.12 41.99
N ASN A 53 -6.83 8.97 42.79
CA ASN A 53 -5.87 8.54 43.81
C ASN A 53 -6.50 7.65 44.91
N ASP A 54 -7.84 7.66 45.04
CA ASP A 54 -8.60 6.91 46.05
C ASP A 54 -9.35 5.68 45.49
N ASN A 55 -8.93 5.13 44.34
CA ASN A 55 -9.52 3.94 43.69
C ASN A 55 -11.01 4.10 43.29
N ARG A 56 -11.48 5.32 43.04
CA ARG A 56 -12.76 5.53 42.34
C ARG A 56 -12.64 5.16 40.86
N ASP A 57 -13.76 4.74 40.28
CA ASP A 57 -13.89 4.29 38.89
C ASP A 57 -13.12 5.16 37.88
N ASN A 58 -12.49 4.51 36.89
CA ASN A 58 -11.80 5.20 35.81
C ASN A 58 -12.80 5.91 34.89
N THR A 59 -12.49 7.13 34.48
CA THR A 59 -13.27 7.87 33.48
C THR A 59 -12.43 8.11 32.23
N PHE A 60 -13.09 8.08 31.07
CA PHE A 60 -12.46 8.33 29.78
C PHE A 60 -13.01 9.60 29.16
N PHE A 61 -12.14 10.40 28.55
CA PHE A 61 -12.51 11.58 27.78
C PHE A 61 -11.53 11.76 26.62
N ASP A 62 -11.92 12.52 25.60
CA ASP A 62 -11.12 12.75 24.40
C ASP A 62 -10.72 14.24 24.36
N GLU A 63 -9.44 14.52 24.14
CA GLU A 63 -8.92 15.89 24.00
C GLU A 63 -7.89 15.97 22.86
N PRO A 64 -7.91 17.03 22.05
CA PRO A 64 -6.94 17.24 20.99
C PRO A 64 -5.56 17.61 21.57
N ILE A 65 -4.51 16.96 21.10
CA ILE A 65 -3.11 17.30 21.43
C ILE A 65 -2.31 17.51 20.15
N ASP A 66 -1.48 18.56 20.12
CA ASP A 66 -0.39 18.67 19.16
C ASP A 66 0.72 17.64 19.47
N ILE A 67 0.62 16.49 18.81
CA ILE A 67 1.54 15.35 19.01
C ILE A 67 2.98 15.73 18.64
N ALA A 68 3.19 16.54 17.59
CA ALA A 68 4.54 16.92 17.18
C ALA A 68 5.22 17.77 18.26
N THR A 69 4.50 18.76 18.79
CA THR A 69 4.98 19.60 19.90
C THR A 69 5.22 18.76 21.16
N PHE A 70 4.32 17.84 21.49
CA PHE A 70 4.49 16.95 22.63
C PHE A 70 5.76 16.09 22.48
N ILE A 71 5.98 15.44 21.33
CA ILE A 71 7.16 14.61 21.10
C ILE A 71 8.45 15.43 21.20
N ASN A 72 8.48 16.65 20.65
CA ASN A 72 9.62 17.54 20.78
C ASN A 72 9.93 17.89 22.25
N GLN A 73 8.91 18.04 23.09
CA GLN A 73 9.07 18.28 24.53
C GLN A 73 9.55 17.02 25.27
N LEU A 74 8.98 15.86 24.95
CA LEU A 74 9.33 14.56 25.54
C LEU A 74 10.82 14.26 25.41
N VAL A 75 11.41 14.60 24.26
CA VAL A 75 12.81 14.30 23.95
C VAL A 75 13.75 15.49 24.18
N ARG A 76 13.29 16.55 24.85
CA ARG A 76 14.02 17.82 25.00
C ARG A 76 15.42 17.63 25.61
N ASP A 77 15.52 16.80 26.63
CA ASP A 77 16.75 16.59 27.42
C ASP A 77 17.56 15.37 26.95
N VAL A 78 17.14 14.73 25.84
CA VAL A 78 17.89 13.63 25.23
C VAL A 78 19.03 14.20 24.38
N GLU A 79 20.17 13.52 24.37
CA GLU A 79 21.28 13.82 23.45
C GLU A 79 21.46 12.66 22.47
N ILE A 80 21.44 12.97 21.16
CA ILE A 80 21.71 11.98 20.11
C ILE A 80 22.93 12.40 19.27
N PRO A 81 24.08 11.72 19.42
CA PRO A 81 25.32 12.14 18.77
C PRO A 81 25.45 11.65 17.32
N SER A 82 24.59 10.74 16.86
CA SER A 82 24.74 10.06 15.58
C SER A 82 23.41 9.59 15.00
N GLN A 83 23.44 9.22 13.72
CA GLN A 83 22.29 8.59 13.05
C GLN A 83 21.91 7.24 13.70
N ASP A 84 22.89 6.45 14.15
CA ASP A 84 22.62 5.18 14.85
C ASP A 84 21.90 5.42 16.19
N ALA A 85 22.30 6.46 16.92
CA ALA A 85 21.61 6.85 18.16
C ALA A 85 20.17 7.34 17.87
N ALA A 86 19.95 8.05 16.76
CA ALA A 86 18.62 8.46 16.32
C ALA A 86 17.71 7.26 15.99
N ILE A 87 18.25 6.25 15.31
CA ILE A 87 17.53 5.00 15.01
C ILE A 87 17.17 4.27 16.31
N ASN A 88 18.13 4.09 17.22
CA ASN A 88 17.91 3.42 18.49
C ASN A 88 16.83 4.15 19.33
N LEU A 89 16.90 5.48 19.42
CA LEU A 89 15.88 6.27 20.10
C LEU A 89 14.48 6.02 19.51
N PHE A 90 14.36 5.98 18.18
CA PHE A 90 13.07 5.72 17.55
C PHE A 90 12.57 4.30 17.81
N GLU A 91 13.44 3.29 17.76
CA GLU A 91 13.07 1.92 18.11
C GLU A 91 12.63 1.80 19.58
N GLU A 92 13.31 2.50 20.50
CA GLU A 92 12.90 2.59 21.91
C GLU A 92 11.53 3.24 22.08
N ILE A 93 11.24 4.33 21.35
CA ILE A 93 9.91 4.97 21.33
C ILE A 93 8.84 3.97 20.84
N VAL A 94 9.14 3.20 19.80
CA VAL A 94 8.21 2.20 19.25
C VAL A 94 7.97 1.07 20.25
N ASP A 95 9.03 0.54 20.87
CA ASP A 95 8.94 -0.62 21.75
C ASP A 95 8.36 -0.33 23.12
N ASN A 96 8.69 0.84 23.68
CA ASN A 96 8.21 1.27 24.98
C ASN A 96 6.86 2.02 24.89
N GLY A 97 6.45 2.41 23.68
CA GLY A 97 5.32 3.30 23.48
C GLY A 97 5.60 4.72 23.96
N ILE A 98 4.61 5.59 23.80
CA ILE A 98 4.63 6.96 24.30
C ILE A 98 3.53 7.05 25.34
N VAL A 99 3.92 7.27 26.59
CA VAL A 99 2.97 7.55 27.67
C VAL A 99 2.96 9.05 27.91
N ILE A 100 1.77 9.63 27.81
CA ILE A 100 1.52 11.03 28.14
C ILE A 100 0.88 11.03 29.52
N GLU A 101 1.56 11.58 30.52
CA GLU A 101 1.12 11.56 31.92
C GLU A 101 1.00 12.99 32.45
N PHE A 102 -0.08 13.30 33.16
CA PHE A 102 -0.28 14.56 33.87
C PHE A 102 -0.88 14.30 35.27
N ASP A 103 -0.25 14.89 36.29
CA ASP A 103 -0.76 14.87 37.67
C ASP A 103 -1.67 16.07 37.93
N ASP A 104 -2.81 15.83 38.58
CA ASP A 104 -3.66 16.83 39.22
C ASP A 104 -3.80 16.48 40.72
N THR A 105 -4.23 17.46 41.50
CA THR A 105 -4.31 17.43 42.97
C THR A 105 -4.93 16.16 43.54
N ASP A 106 -5.96 15.60 42.88
CA ASP A 106 -6.70 14.40 43.31
C ASP A 106 -6.76 13.28 42.24
N SER A 107 -6.07 13.43 41.11
CA SER A 107 -6.20 12.51 39.97
C SER A 107 -4.93 12.44 39.12
N PHE A 108 -4.70 11.27 38.54
CA PHE A 108 -3.66 11.03 37.53
C PHE A 108 -4.33 10.85 36.17
N TYR A 109 -3.82 11.55 35.15
CA TYR A 109 -4.29 11.44 33.77
C TYR A 109 -3.20 10.81 32.93
N PHE A 110 -3.56 9.81 32.13
CA PHE A 110 -2.65 9.31 31.12
C PHE A 110 -3.33 8.93 29.82
N SER A 111 -2.60 9.12 28.73
CA SER A 111 -2.90 8.52 27.42
C SER A 111 -1.70 7.68 27.02
N ILE A 112 -1.98 6.51 26.44
CA ILE A 112 -0.92 5.64 25.95
C ILE A 112 -1.06 5.53 24.44
N LEU A 113 -0.04 6.01 23.73
CA LEU A 113 0.22 5.61 22.36
C LEU A 113 1.08 4.34 22.43
N ASN A 114 0.45 3.17 22.25
CA ASN A 114 1.01 1.83 22.47
C ASN A 114 1.20 1.40 23.96
N ASP A 115 0.29 0.59 24.51
CA ASP A 115 0.39 -0.01 25.85
C ASP A 115 1.47 -1.11 25.93
N ALA A 116 2.72 -0.68 26.14
CA ALA A 116 3.84 -1.59 26.41
C ALA A 116 3.96 -2.00 27.89
N LYS A 117 3.15 -1.43 28.80
CA LYS A 117 3.23 -1.68 30.26
C LYS A 117 2.29 -2.79 30.75
N GLY A 118 1.38 -3.29 29.91
CA GLY A 118 0.66 -4.53 30.22
C GLY A 118 1.58 -5.75 30.24
N GLU A 119 1.49 -6.61 31.26
CA GLU A 119 2.19 -7.91 31.36
C GLU A 119 1.87 -8.89 30.20
N ASP A 120 0.98 -8.48 29.30
CA ASP A 120 0.50 -9.25 28.15
C ASP A 120 1.04 -8.62 26.85
N GLU A 121 2.16 -9.16 26.35
CA GLU A 121 2.76 -8.77 25.06
C GLU A 121 1.76 -8.80 23.89
N SER A 122 0.62 -9.50 24.02
CA SER A 122 -0.44 -9.54 23.01
C SER A 122 -1.24 -8.24 22.87
N LYS A 123 -0.96 -7.21 23.69
CA LYS A 123 -1.66 -5.92 23.72
C LYS A 123 -0.83 -4.71 23.26
N ARG A 124 0.37 -4.92 22.69
CA ARG A 124 1.14 -3.82 22.08
C ARG A 124 0.45 -3.31 20.82
N TYR A 125 -0.13 -2.11 20.87
CA TYR A 125 -0.79 -1.45 19.75
C TYR A 125 0.20 -0.60 18.93
N TYR A 126 1.06 -1.28 18.16
CA TYR A 126 1.98 -0.62 17.21
C TYR A 126 1.25 0.23 16.15
N SER A 127 -0.05 0.01 15.97
CA SER A 127 -0.88 0.72 15.01
C SER A 127 -1.02 2.20 15.22
N GLU A 128 -1.00 2.66 16.46
CA GLU A 128 -1.07 4.09 16.76
C GLU A 128 0.22 4.77 16.31
N ILE A 129 1.38 4.18 16.59
CA ILE A 129 2.68 4.71 16.20
C ILE A 129 2.80 4.84 14.69
N TYR A 130 2.47 3.77 13.93
CA TYR A 130 2.60 3.85 12.47
C TYR A 130 1.53 4.74 11.84
N THR A 131 0.34 4.89 12.44
CA THR A 131 -0.72 5.77 11.91
C THR A 131 -0.41 7.25 12.19
N LEU A 132 0.28 7.54 13.29
CA LEU A 132 0.70 8.89 13.71
C LEU A 132 2.13 9.23 13.28
N ILE A 133 2.68 8.50 12.33
CA ILE A 133 4.10 8.66 11.96
C ILE A 133 4.43 10.08 11.47
N ALA A 134 3.48 10.75 10.81
CA ALA A 134 3.64 12.14 10.35
C ALA A 134 3.89 13.10 11.52
N HIS A 135 3.17 12.92 12.61
CA HIS A 135 3.28 13.73 13.81
C HIS A 135 4.54 13.42 14.61
N ILE A 136 4.82 12.13 14.82
CA ILE A 136 5.99 11.68 15.60
C ILE A 136 7.29 12.10 14.89
N SER A 137 7.38 11.86 13.57
CA SER A 137 8.55 12.25 12.77
C SER A 137 8.73 13.78 12.73
N ALA A 138 7.65 14.56 12.70
CA ALA A 138 7.72 16.02 12.78
C ALA A 138 8.30 16.49 14.10
N GLY A 139 7.83 15.96 15.24
CA GLY A 139 8.36 16.33 16.56
C GLY A 139 9.86 16.03 16.70
N LEU A 140 10.31 14.87 16.22
CA LEU A 140 11.73 14.50 16.20
C LEU A 140 12.56 15.39 15.26
N HIS A 141 12.02 15.76 14.09
CA HIS A 141 12.66 16.69 13.16
C HIS A 141 12.81 18.10 13.76
N MET A 142 11.82 18.59 14.51
CA MET A 142 11.90 19.90 15.18
C MET A 142 13.08 19.98 16.14
N ARG A 143 13.41 18.87 16.82
CA ARG A 143 14.56 18.79 17.74
C ARG A 143 15.88 18.56 17.02
N TRP A 144 15.90 17.63 16.05
CA TRP A 144 17.12 17.19 15.36
C TRP A 144 16.91 17.08 13.86
N PRO A 145 16.83 18.22 13.14
CA PRO A 145 16.50 18.24 11.72
C PRO A 145 17.58 17.60 10.83
N GLU A 146 18.81 17.52 11.35
CA GLU A 146 19.94 16.86 10.69
C GLU A 146 19.90 15.32 10.79
N LEU A 147 19.07 14.76 11.69
CA LEU A 147 19.01 13.32 11.99
C LEU A 147 17.64 12.69 11.69
N PHE A 148 16.57 13.49 11.72
CA PHE A 148 15.21 13.04 11.38
C PHE A 148 14.65 13.86 10.23
N ALA A 149 14.12 13.18 9.22
CA ALA A 149 13.32 13.78 8.17
C ALA A 149 11.83 13.63 8.54
N PRO A 150 11.02 14.69 8.49
CA PRO A 150 9.59 14.54 8.71
C PRO A 150 9.01 13.63 7.62
N TYR A 151 8.00 12.82 7.93
CA TYR A 151 7.37 11.89 6.99
C TYR A 151 5.90 12.24 6.78
N PHE A 152 5.57 12.98 5.73
CA PHE A 152 4.19 13.43 5.45
C PHE A 152 3.49 12.64 4.34
N PHE A 153 4.00 11.46 4.01
CA PHE A 153 3.45 10.60 2.96
C PHE A 153 2.45 9.56 3.48
N SER A 154 1.78 9.83 4.61
CA SER A 154 0.64 9.02 5.06
C SER A 154 -0.41 8.98 3.95
N TYR A 155 -0.88 7.78 3.62
CA TYR A 155 -1.81 7.52 2.50
C TYR A 155 -1.23 7.82 1.11
N ARG A 156 0.09 8.01 1.00
CA ARG A 156 0.78 8.42 -0.23
C ARG A 156 2.09 7.66 -0.44
N PHE A 157 2.20 6.46 0.11
CA PHE A 157 3.40 5.63 -0.02
C PHE A 157 3.76 5.32 -1.48
N ASP A 158 2.78 5.28 -2.39
CA ASP A 158 2.99 5.15 -3.85
C ASP A 158 3.75 6.33 -4.45
N GLN A 159 3.37 7.55 -4.06
CA GLN A 159 4.02 8.79 -4.48
C GLN A 159 5.44 8.85 -3.88
N PHE A 160 5.59 8.57 -2.59
CA PHE A 160 6.89 8.48 -1.92
C PHE A 160 7.83 7.46 -2.60
N SER A 161 7.33 6.25 -2.85
CA SER A 161 8.08 5.20 -3.54
C SER A 161 8.50 5.63 -4.95
N THR A 162 7.67 6.42 -5.63
CA THR A 162 7.98 6.98 -6.95
C THR A 162 9.07 8.04 -6.87
N ILE A 163 9.04 8.92 -5.87
CA ILE A 163 10.12 9.88 -5.59
C ILE A 163 11.43 9.14 -5.36
N CYS A 164 11.44 8.20 -4.41
CA CYS A 164 12.65 7.46 -4.05
C CYS A 164 13.25 6.71 -5.24
N ARG A 165 12.42 6.00 -6.00
CA ARG A 165 12.85 5.28 -7.20
C ARG A 165 13.45 6.19 -8.27
N ASN A 166 12.87 7.38 -8.49
CA ASN A 166 13.37 8.27 -9.52
C ASN A 166 14.71 8.89 -9.10
N TYR A 167 14.80 9.40 -7.87
CA TYR A 167 16.01 10.08 -7.40
C TYR A 167 17.10 9.14 -6.85
N GLY A 168 16.88 7.83 -6.83
CA GLY A 168 17.87 6.85 -6.40
C GLY A 168 18.01 6.71 -4.88
N ILE A 169 16.93 6.97 -4.14
CA ILE A 169 16.84 6.68 -2.71
C ILE A 169 16.45 5.21 -2.56
N GLU A 170 17.34 4.39 -2.02
CA GLU A 170 17.11 2.95 -1.87
C GLU A 170 16.17 2.69 -0.69
N LEU A 171 14.92 2.33 -0.98
CA LEU A 171 13.95 2.01 0.07
C LEU A 171 14.20 0.61 0.65
N PRO A 172 14.12 0.47 1.99
CA PRO A 172 14.15 -0.84 2.62
C PRO A 172 12.92 -1.67 2.23
N PRO A 173 13.00 -3.01 2.32
CA PRO A 173 11.88 -3.90 2.07
C PRO A 173 10.64 -3.53 2.91
N VAL A 174 9.48 -3.32 2.26
CA VAL A 174 8.22 -2.99 2.96
C VAL A 174 7.81 -4.15 3.87
N PRO A 175 7.55 -3.92 5.17
CA PRO A 175 7.10 -4.96 6.10
C PRO A 175 5.71 -5.49 5.73
N GLY A 176 5.48 -6.77 5.99
CA GLY A 176 4.21 -7.43 5.72
C GLY A 176 3.06 -6.93 6.60
N LYS A 177 1.82 -7.16 6.17
CA LYS A 177 0.60 -6.69 6.85
C LYS A 177 0.54 -7.05 8.34
N ARG A 178 0.99 -8.26 8.70
CA ARG A 178 0.94 -8.82 10.05
C ARG A 178 2.17 -8.50 10.91
N GLN A 179 3.17 -7.84 10.33
CA GLN A 179 4.42 -7.48 10.98
C GLN A 179 4.28 -6.08 11.62
N GLU A 180 3.38 -5.94 12.59
CA GLU A 180 2.96 -4.63 13.10
C GLU A 180 4.10 -3.83 13.74
N ARG A 181 4.97 -4.50 14.51
CA ARG A 181 6.18 -3.87 15.06
C ARG A 181 7.10 -3.40 13.95
N GLU A 182 7.37 -4.25 12.96
CA GLU A 182 8.25 -3.94 11.84
C GLU A 182 7.71 -2.78 11.02
N ARG A 183 6.39 -2.66 10.87
CA ARG A 183 5.72 -1.52 10.26
C ARG A 183 5.96 -0.24 11.05
N ALA A 184 5.86 -0.29 12.39
CA ALA A 184 6.14 0.86 13.25
C ALA A 184 7.60 1.32 13.18
N ILE A 185 8.58 0.42 13.29
CA ILE A 185 10.01 0.78 13.16
C ILE A 185 10.46 1.10 11.72
N TYR A 186 9.61 0.86 10.71
CA TYR A 186 9.97 1.01 9.30
C TYR A 186 10.42 2.44 8.97
N TYR A 187 9.85 3.44 9.63
CA TYR A 187 10.27 4.83 9.47
C TYR A 187 11.74 5.05 9.82
N ALA A 188 12.29 4.43 10.86
CA ALA A 188 13.71 4.60 11.20
C ALA A 188 14.63 4.18 10.05
N ARG A 189 14.26 3.10 9.35
CA ARG A 189 14.98 2.60 8.17
C ARG A 189 14.81 3.51 6.97
N ILE A 190 13.61 4.06 6.75
CA ILE A 190 13.39 5.08 5.71
C ILE A 190 14.23 6.32 6.02
N ASN A 191 14.16 6.83 7.24
CA ASN A 191 14.84 8.04 7.69
C ASN A 191 16.35 7.94 7.48
N GLU A 192 16.96 6.79 7.79
CA GLU A 192 18.37 6.54 7.50
C GLU A 192 18.71 6.78 6.01
N GLN A 193 17.89 6.27 5.10
CA GLN A 193 18.10 6.40 3.65
C GLN A 193 17.85 7.83 3.16
N LEU A 194 16.86 8.51 3.73
CA LEU A 194 16.60 9.93 3.48
C LEU A 194 17.77 10.82 3.93
N GLN A 195 18.32 10.57 5.13
CA GLN A 195 19.46 11.33 5.65
C GLN A 195 20.76 11.07 4.87
N LYS A 196 20.97 9.82 4.42
CA LYS A 196 22.08 9.49 3.50
C LYS A 196 21.97 10.27 2.20
N PHE A 197 20.79 10.30 1.57
CA PHE A 197 20.55 11.09 0.36
C PHE A 197 20.80 12.58 0.59
N ARG A 198 20.22 13.14 1.65
CA ARG A 198 20.38 14.56 2.01
C ARG A 198 21.86 14.93 2.14
N THR A 199 22.62 14.14 2.90
CA THR A 199 24.04 14.39 3.16
C THR A 199 24.87 14.22 1.89
N ALA A 200 24.61 13.18 1.09
CA ALA A 200 25.32 12.92 -0.16
C ALA A 200 25.17 14.06 -1.17
N HIS A 201 24.04 14.78 -1.13
CA HIS A 201 23.75 15.92 -2.00
C HIS A 201 23.97 17.28 -1.34
N GLY A 202 24.50 17.33 -0.11
CA GLY A 202 24.81 18.58 0.59
C GLY A 202 23.59 19.47 0.87
N LEU A 203 22.41 18.86 1.00
CA LEU A 203 21.16 19.58 1.25
C LEU A 203 21.04 19.90 2.75
N THR A 204 20.72 21.16 3.07
CA THR A 204 20.24 21.51 4.41
C THR A 204 18.90 20.82 4.70
N PRO A 205 18.48 20.67 5.96
CA PRO A 205 17.18 20.07 6.28
C PRO A 205 15.99 20.80 5.64
N ALA A 206 16.04 22.14 5.58
CA ALA A 206 15.02 22.96 4.94
C ALA A 206 14.96 22.73 3.42
N GLU A 207 16.13 22.67 2.75
CA GLU A 207 16.23 22.29 1.34
C GLU A 207 15.70 20.88 1.08
N PHE A 208 15.97 19.94 1.98
CA PHE A 208 15.49 18.58 1.84
C PHE A 208 13.97 18.47 1.98
N ASN A 209 13.37 19.23 2.90
CA ASN A 209 11.91 19.34 3.02
C ASN A 209 11.29 19.93 1.74
N ALA A 210 11.87 21.01 1.20
CA ALA A 210 11.43 21.59 -0.07
C ALA A 210 11.62 20.62 -1.26
N PHE A 211 12.68 19.83 -1.25
CA PHE A 211 12.89 18.78 -2.24
C PHE A 211 11.78 17.73 -2.20
N LEU A 212 11.51 17.15 -1.03
CA LEU A 212 10.54 16.07 -0.86
C LEU A 212 9.09 16.51 -1.12
N TYR A 213 8.72 17.69 -0.62
CA TYR A 213 7.31 18.11 -0.54
C TYR A 213 6.89 19.13 -1.58
N ASP A 214 7.82 19.62 -2.41
CA ASP A 214 7.51 20.61 -3.42
C ASP A 214 8.15 20.26 -4.78
N PHE A 215 9.48 20.30 -4.86
CA PHE A 215 10.22 20.06 -6.10
C PHE A 215 9.91 18.68 -6.72
N ALA A 216 10.04 17.60 -5.94
CA ALA A 216 9.85 16.24 -6.42
C ALA A 216 8.42 15.98 -6.93
N PHE A 217 7.42 16.58 -6.27
CA PHE A 217 6.01 16.48 -6.70
C PHE A 217 5.78 17.14 -8.06
N LYS A 218 6.41 18.31 -8.29
CA LYS A 218 6.28 19.07 -9.53
C LYS A 218 7.06 18.43 -10.67
N ASP A 219 8.32 18.06 -10.43
CA ASP A 219 9.19 17.42 -11.43
C ASP A 219 8.59 16.10 -11.93
N LEU A 220 8.08 15.28 -11.01
CA LEU A 220 7.47 13.98 -11.34
C LEU A 220 5.97 14.06 -11.64
N LYS A 221 5.37 15.26 -11.58
CA LYS A 221 3.94 15.51 -11.84
C LYS A 221 3.00 14.60 -11.02
N LEU A 222 3.32 14.40 -9.74
CA LEU A 222 2.60 13.46 -8.87
C LEU A 222 1.18 13.92 -8.49
N ALA A 223 0.86 15.20 -8.67
CA ALA A 223 -0.45 15.78 -8.42
C ALA A 223 -1.42 15.72 -9.62
N THR A 224 -1.04 15.06 -10.72
CA THR A 224 -1.86 15.10 -11.94
C THR A 224 -3.06 14.15 -11.83
N HIS A 225 -4.27 14.70 -11.79
CA HIS A 225 -5.50 13.93 -11.91
C HIS A 225 -5.78 13.61 -13.39
N HIS A 226 -6.14 12.36 -13.69
CA HIS A 226 -6.63 12.00 -15.02
C HIS A 226 -8.06 12.53 -15.21
N ASN A 227 -8.23 13.46 -16.16
CA ASN A 227 -9.54 13.99 -16.54
C ASN A 227 -10.45 12.88 -17.09
N GLU A 228 -9.89 11.95 -17.86
CA GLU A 228 -10.57 10.78 -18.38
C GLU A 228 -10.07 9.51 -17.69
N LEU A 229 -10.99 8.70 -17.19
CA LEU A 229 -10.68 7.38 -16.65
C LEU A 229 -10.86 6.32 -17.74
N PRO A 230 -9.99 5.30 -17.79
CA PRO A 230 -10.18 4.18 -18.70
C PRO A 230 -11.44 3.38 -18.33
N ALA A 231 -11.85 2.47 -19.22
CA ALA A 231 -12.89 1.51 -18.91
C ALA A 231 -12.52 0.67 -17.68
N ALA A 232 -13.53 0.34 -16.88
CA ALA A 232 -13.32 -0.47 -15.68
C ALA A 232 -12.86 -1.88 -16.05
N SER A 233 -11.87 -2.39 -15.33
CA SER A 233 -11.40 -3.77 -15.49
C SER A 233 -12.00 -4.71 -14.42
N ARG A 234 -12.37 -4.15 -13.27
CA ARG A 234 -12.94 -4.87 -12.12
C ARG A 234 -13.94 -4.01 -11.36
N VAL A 235 -14.70 -4.69 -10.50
CA VAL A 235 -15.57 -4.07 -9.50
C VAL A 235 -15.05 -4.41 -8.10
N TRP A 236 -14.81 -3.39 -7.29
CA TRP A 236 -14.34 -3.49 -5.92
C TRP A 236 -15.47 -3.20 -4.94
N PHE A 237 -15.44 -3.85 -3.79
CA PHE A 237 -16.38 -3.59 -2.70
C PHE A 237 -15.63 -2.95 -1.54
N VAL A 238 -16.06 -1.75 -1.14
CA VAL A 238 -15.47 -0.98 -0.03
C VAL A 238 -16.50 -0.75 1.06
N ILE A 239 -16.06 -0.63 2.30
CA ILE A 239 -16.92 -0.51 3.48
C ILE A 239 -16.62 0.82 4.18
N GLY A 240 -17.62 1.67 4.35
CA GLY A 240 -17.56 2.92 5.11
C GLY A 240 -18.47 2.93 6.33
N GLY A 241 -18.18 3.83 7.27
CA GLY A 241 -18.96 4.04 8.48
C GLY A 241 -18.63 3.06 9.60
N ARG A 242 -17.41 2.50 9.62
CA ARG A 242 -17.02 1.49 10.60
C ARG A 242 -16.60 2.16 11.91
N GLY A 243 -17.57 2.69 12.65
CA GLY A 243 -17.38 3.17 14.02
C GLY A 243 -17.29 4.69 14.20
N THR A 244 -17.38 5.48 13.13
CA THR A 244 -17.41 6.95 13.20
C THR A 244 -18.55 7.52 12.36
N HIS A 245 -19.12 8.66 12.78
CA HIS A 245 -20.10 9.41 11.97
C HIS A 245 -19.44 10.10 10.77
N GLU A 246 -18.13 10.36 10.84
CA GLU A 246 -17.38 11.13 9.84
C GLU A 246 -17.40 10.51 8.44
N ASP A 247 -17.25 9.18 8.34
CA ASP A 247 -17.35 8.48 7.05
C ASP A 247 -18.72 8.70 6.41
N PHE A 248 -19.79 8.70 7.22
CA PHE A 248 -21.15 8.91 6.72
C PHE A 248 -21.36 10.33 6.22
N ASP A 249 -20.89 11.31 6.99
CA ASP A 249 -20.97 12.72 6.60
C ASP A 249 -20.16 12.99 5.33
N PHE A 250 -18.97 12.39 5.21
CA PHE A 250 -18.17 12.48 3.98
C PHE A 250 -18.91 11.89 2.78
N VAL A 251 -19.37 10.64 2.84
CA VAL A 251 -19.97 9.99 1.66
C VAL A 251 -21.30 10.61 1.24
N ASP A 252 -22.01 11.27 2.16
CA ASP A 252 -23.25 11.99 1.85
C ASP A 252 -23.01 13.33 1.14
N ASN A 253 -21.89 13.98 1.44
CA ASN A 253 -21.57 15.34 0.96
C ASN A 253 -20.50 15.36 -0.14
N ALA A 254 -19.88 14.21 -0.45
CA ALA A 254 -18.81 14.11 -1.42
C ALA A 254 -19.20 14.62 -2.82
N GLN A 255 -18.36 15.47 -3.38
CA GLN A 255 -18.47 16.04 -4.71
C GLN A 255 -17.70 15.21 -5.76
N PRO A 256 -18.01 15.36 -7.06
CA PRO A 256 -17.32 14.65 -8.14
C PRO A 256 -15.80 14.84 -8.18
N THR A 257 -15.30 15.94 -7.63
CA THR A 257 -13.88 16.31 -7.55
C THR A 257 -13.18 15.78 -6.31
N ASP A 258 -13.92 15.34 -5.30
CA ASP A 258 -13.35 14.95 -4.01
C ASP A 258 -12.63 13.62 -4.17
N VAL A 259 -11.42 13.57 -3.63
CA VAL A 259 -10.58 12.37 -3.64
C VAL A 259 -10.43 11.89 -2.20
N SER A 260 -10.73 10.61 -1.96
CA SER A 260 -10.50 10.00 -0.64
C SER A 260 -9.86 8.63 -0.74
N PHE A 261 -9.27 8.21 0.37
CA PHE A 261 -8.48 6.99 0.48
C PHE A 261 -9.32 5.88 1.10
N TRP A 262 -9.48 4.77 0.37
CA TRP A 262 -10.31 3.67 0.80
C TRP A 262 -9.58 2.34 0.67
N GLN A 263 -9.86 1.43 1.59
CA GLN A 263 -9.31 0.07 1.52
C GLN A 263 -9.63 -0.55 0.15
N CYS A 264 -8.58 -0.79 -0.63
CA CYS A 264 -8.64 -1.38 -1.95
C CYS A 264 -7.52 -2.42 -2.08
N GLY A 265 -7.67 -3.38 -2.99
CA GLY A 265 -6.60 -4.32 -3.28
C GLY A 265 -5.49 -3.66 -4.10
N VAL A 266 -4.25 -4.14 -3.97
CA VAL A 266 -3.11 -3.66 -4.80
C VAL A 266 -3.30 -3.90 -6.30
N GLU A 267 -4.29 -4.70 -6.67
CA GLU A 267 -4.68 -4.98 -8.06
C GLU A 267 -5.67 -3.94 -8.60
N THR A 268 -6.16 -3.00 -7.78
CA THR A 268 -7.04 -1.91 -8.21
C THR A 268 -6.33 -1.08 -9.28
N ARG A 269 -7.08 -0.69 -10.31
CA ARG A 269 -6.59 0.16 -11.41
C ARG A 269 -7.41 1.44 -11.51
N PRO A 270 -6.81 2.55 -11.99
CA PRO A 270 -7.58 3.74 -12.36
C PRO A 270 -8.72 3.32 -13.31
N GLY A 271 -9.91 3.83 -13.07
CA GLY A 271 -11.10 3.50 -13.82
C GLY A 271 -11.90 2.31 -13.30
N ASP A 272 -11.38 1.48 -12.40
CA ASP A 272 -12.18 0.41 -11.79
C ASP A 272 -13.39 0.97 -11.04
N ILE A 273 -14.47 0.17 -10.99
CA ILE A 273 -15.70 0.51 -10.29
C ILE A 273 -15.53 0.18 -8.81
N VAL A 274 -16.03 1.05 -7.94
CA VAL A 274 -15.99 0.87 -6.50
C VAL A 274 -17.41 0.98 -5.95
N VAL A 275 -17.95 -0.13 -5.43
CA VAL A 275 -19.24 -0.19 -4.75
C VAL A 275 -19.02 0.14 -3.29
N LEU A 276 -19.59 1.25 -2.81
CA LEU A 276 -19.47 1.68 -1.43
C LEU A 276 -20.66 1.17 -0.59
N TRP A 277 -20.32 0.33 0.37
CA TRP A 277 -21.22 -0.20 1.39
C TRP A 277 -21.09 0.58 2.69
N CYS A 278 -22.19 1.15 3.16
CA CYS A 278 -22.27 1.74 4.49
C CYS A 278 -22.54 0.65 5.52
N SER A 279 -21.68 0.51 6.52
CA SER A 279 -21.91 -0.41 7.63
C SER A 279 -23.03 0.06 8.56
N SER A 280 -23.26 -0.69 9.65
CA SER A 280 -24.27 -0.32 10.66
C SER A 280 -24.07 1.12 11.14
N PRO A 281 -25.14 1.92 11.31
CA PRO A 281 -26.55 1.52 11.29
C PRO A 281 -27.22 1.48 9.92
N ARG A 282 -26.62 2.06 8.85
CA ARG A 282 -27.27 2.15 7.53
C ARG A 282 -27.40 0.79 6.85
N SER A 283 -26.33 -0.01 6.88
CA SER A 283 -26.29 -1.37 6.31
C SER A 283 -26.86 -1.41 4.89
N CYS A 284 -26.34 -0.58 3.99
CA CYS A 284 -26.81 -0.47 2.60
C CYS A 284 -25.65 -0.26 1.62
N VAL A 285 -25.85 -0.66 0.35
CA VAL A 285 -25.06 -0.08 -0.74
C VAL A 285 -25.57 1.33 -0.95
N HIS A 286 -24.68 2.29 -0.78
CA HIS A 286 -25.01 3.71 -0.75
C HIS A 286 -24.70 4.41 -2.09
N SER A 287 -23.56 4.08 -2.70
CA SER A 287 -23.05 4.83 -3.85
C SER A 287 -22.05 4.03 -4.67
N ILE A 288 -21.89 4.44 -5.93
CA ILE A 288 -20.92 3.90 -6.88
C ILE A 288 -19.85 4.95 -7.15
N TRP A 289 -18.58 4.55 -7.06
CA TRP A 289 -17.41 5.40 -7.21
C TRP A 289 -16.48 4.85 -8.28
N ARG A 290 -15.44 5.62 -8.62
CA ARG A 290 -14.36 5.19 -9.52
C ARG A 290 -13.01 5.30 -8.82
N ALA A 291 -12.17 4.28 -8.99
CA ALA A 291 -10.76 4.40 -8.61
C ALA A 291 -10.07 5.42 -9.52
N VAL A 292 -9.32 6.36 -8.94
CA VAL A 292 -8.57 7.40 -9.68
C VAL A 292 -7.06 7.20 -9.63
N ALA A 293 -6.60 6.23 -8.83
CA ALA A 293 -5.23 5.78 -8.77
C ALA A 293 -5.16 4.24 -8.76
N PRO A 294 -4.00 3.65 -9.04
CA PRO A 294 -3.77 2.23 -8.77
C PRO A 294 -3.83 1.93 -7.26
N GLY A 295 -4.16 0.70 -6.90
CA GLY A 295 -4.02 0.23 -5.53
C GLY A 295 -2.55 0.06 -5.14
N PHE A 296 -2.22 0.37 -3.89
CA PHE A 296 -0.86 0.25 -3.35
C PHE A 296 -0.85 -0.16 -1.88
N VAL A 297 0.32 -0.60 -1.41
CA VAL A 297 0.57 -0.86 0.01
C VAL A 297 1.04 0.42 0.67
N ASP A 298 0.47 0.72 1.83
CA ASP A 298 0.95 1.77 2.73
C ASP A 298 1.26 1.13 4.10
N PRO A 299 2.55 1.00 4.48
CA PRO A 299 2.94 0.37 5.73
C PRO A 299 2.49 1.17 6.96
N PHE A 300 2.16 2.45 6.80
CA PHE A 300 1.72 3.35 7.87
C PHE A 300 0.19 3.46 7.96
N PHE A 301 -0.55 2.80 7.07
CA PHE A 301 -2.01 2.85 7.07
C PHE A 301 -2.67 1.61 7.72
N TYR A 302 -3.72 1.81 8.51
CA TYR A 302 -4.51 0.76 9.14
C TYR A 302 -4.97 -0.35 8.17
N TYR A 303 -5.52 0.00 6.99
CA TYR A 303 -6.02 -1.01 6.05
C TYR A 303 -4.92 -1.74 5.25
N TYR A 304 -3.65 -1.35 5.43
CA TYR A 304 -2.42 -1.84 4.77
C TYR A 304 -2.36 -1.68 3.25
N SER A 305 -3.47 -1.87 2.55
CA SER A 305 -3.61 -1.57 1.13
C SER A 305 -4.77 -0.61 0.90
N THR A 306 -4.56 0.34 -0.01
CA THR A 306 -5.49 1.44 -0.28
C THR A 306 -5.44 1.87 -1.74
N SER A 307 -6.43 2.63 -2.15
CA SER A 307 -6.46 3.36 -3.41
C SER A 307 -7.19 4.68 -3.20
N ARG A 308 -6.94 5.64 -4.08
CA ARG A 308 -7.72 6.87 -4.20
C ARG A 308 -8.99 6.60 -5.02
N ILE A 309 -10.14 7.02 -4.52
CA ILE A 309 -11.42 6.96 -5.22
C ILE A 309 -12.04 8.36 -5.33
N SER A 310 -12.86 8.56 -6.35
CA SER A 310 -13.55 9.83 -6.61
C SER A 310 -14.78 9.58 -7.51
N ARG A 311 -15.38 10.66 -8.01
CA ARG A 311 -16.57 10.65 -8.89
C ARG A 311 -17.73 9.84 -8.26
N PRO A 312 -18.17 10.16 -7.03
CA PRO A 312 -19.32 9.51 -6.40
C PRO A 312 -20.59 9.69 -7.23
N ILE A 313 -21.35 8.62 -7.38
CA ILE A 313 -22.73 8.63 -7.87
C ILE A 313 -23.58 7.97 -6.80
N LYS A 314 -24.39 8.78 -6.11
CA LYS A 314 -25.37 8.28 -5.13
C LYS A 314 -26.48 7.54 -5.86
N ILE A 315 -26.80 6.34 -5.37
CA ILE A 315 -27.91 5.53 -5.84
C ILE A 315 -28.97 5.46 -4.74
N PRO A 316 -30.22 5.03 -5.02
CA PRO A 316 -31.16 4.70 -3.96
C PRO A 316 -30.56 3.61 -3.06
N ASP A 317 -30.69 3.77 -1.75
CA ASP A 317 -30.14 2.81 -0.81
C ASP A 317 -30.66 1.39 -1.09
N ILE A 318 -29.73 0.46 -1.22
CA ILE A 318 -30.02 -0.97 -1.33
C ILE A 318 -29.65 -1.62 0.00
N PRO A 319 -30.61 -1.81 0.92
CA PRO A 319 -30.34 -2.31 2.26
C PRO A 319 -29.92 -3.78 2.26
N PHE A 320 -29.24 -4.19 3.34
CA PHE A 320 -28.83 -5.57 3.58
C PHE A 320 -30.00 -6.55 3.43
N SER A 321 -31.19 -6.16 3.90
CA SER A 321 -32.39 -6.98 3.85
C SER A 321 -32.77 -7.38 2.42
N GLU A 322 -32.57 -6.48 1.44
CA GLU A 322 -32.85 -6.75 0.03
C GLU A 322 -31.72 -7.59 -0.60
N LEU A 323 -30.45 -7.25 -0.35
CA LEU A 323 -29.32 -8.03 -0.86
C LEU A 323 -29.31 -9.47 -0.32
N SER A 324 -29.67 -9.66 0.95
CA SER A 324 -29.62 -10.96 1.62
C SER A 324 -30.58 -12.00 1.05
N VAL A 325 -31.62 -11.56 0.33
CA VAL A 325 -32.61 -12.42 -0.32
C VAL A 325 -32.46 -12.46 -1.85
N HIS A 326 -31.65 -11.57 -2.43
CA HIS A 326 -31.42 -11.53 -3.87
C HIS A 326 -30.65 -12.78 -4.34
N PRO A 327 -31.08 -13.49 -5.40
CA PRO A 327 -30.48 -14.77 -5.82
C PRO A 327 -28.96 -14.72 -6.04
N THR A 328 -28.44 -13.62 -6.59
CA THR A 328 -26.99 -13.42 -6.82
C THR A 328 -26.16 -13.30 -5.54
N PHE A 329 -26.78 -13.00 -4.41
CA PHE A 329 -26.13 -12.66 -3.15
C PHE A 329 -26.45 -13.62 -2.00
N ALA A 330 -27.68 -14.12 -1.90
CA ALA A 330 -28.22 -14.83 -0.74
C ALA A 330 -27.32 -15.98 -0.24
N ASP A 331 -26.80 -16.80 -1.15
CA ASP A 331 -25.99 -17.97 -0.81
C ASP A 331 -24.47 -17.69 -0.75
N THR A 332 -24.07 -16.43 -0.80
CA THR A 332 -22.65 -16.07 -0.78
C THR A 332 -22.09 -16.07 0.64
N PRO A 333 -20.80 -16.42 0.82
CA PRO A 333 -20.13 -16.24 2.12
C PRO A 333 -20.12 -14.78 2.59
N ALA A 334 -20.25 -13.82 1.67
CA ALA A 334 -20.32 -12.40 1.99
C ALA A 334 -21.60 -12.06 2.79
N VAL A 335 -22.77 -12.50 2.33
CA VAL A 335 -24.04 -12.29 3.03
C VAL A 335 -24.06 -13.02 4.38
N ARG A 336 -23.58 -14.28 4.44
CA ARG A 336 -23.49 -15.03 5.71
C ARG A 336 -22.62 -14.33 6.75
N ALA A 337 -21.55 -13.67 6.32
CA ALA A 337 -20.67 -12.87 7.17
C ALA A 337 -21.15 -11.41 7.35
N ARG A 338 -22.34 -11.04 6.86
CA ARG A 338 -22.85 -9.65 6.86
C ARG A 338 -21.84 -8.64 6.31
N PHE A 339 -21.15 -9.03 5.24
CA PHE A 339 -20.07 -8.28 4.59
C PHE A 339 -18.85 -7.97 5.48
N GLN A 340 -18.73 -8.55 6.67
CA GLN A 340 -17.54 -8.39 7.51
C GLN A 340 -16.29 -8.91 6.79
N GLY A 341 -15.23 -8.10 6.78
CA GLY A 341 -13.97 -8.44 6.11
C GLY A 341 -14.03 -8.45 4.57
N ARG A 342 -15.08 -7.87 3.96
CA ARG A 342 -15.20 -7.74 2.50
C ARG A 342 -14.62 -6.46 1.92
N GLY A 343 -14.29 -5.47 2.74
CA GLY A 343 -13.64 -4.24 2.31
C GLY A 343 -12.36 -4.51 1.51
N GLY A 344 -12.23 -3.83 0.37
CA GLY A 344 -11.09 -3.93 -0.54
C GLY A 344 -11.01 -5.22 -1.34
N LYS A 345 -12.08 -6.02 -1.43
CA LYS A 345 -12.11 -7.25 -2.25
C LYS A 345 -12.92 -7.05 -3.53
N PRO A 346 -12.55 -7.74 -4.62
CA PRO A 346 -13.34 -7.68 -5.84
C PRO A 346 -14.66 -8.43 -5.67
N ILE A 347 -15.69 -7.96 -6.37
CA ILE A 347 -16.96 -8.68 -6.55
C ILE A 347 -17.16 -9.06 -8.02
N PRO A 348 -17.89 -10.15 -8.31
CA PRO A 348 -18.20 -10.54 -9.68
C PRO A 348 -19.04 -9.48 -10.40
N THR A 349 -18.87 -9.37 -11.71
CA THR A 349 -19.69 -8.51 -12.58
C THR A 349 -21.20 -8.79 -12.43
N SER A 350 -21.58 -10.04 -12.22
CA SER A 350 -22.99 -10.41 -11.98
C SER A 350 -23.57 -9.75 -10.71
N GLN A 351 -22.76 -9.56 -9.66
CA GLN A 351 -23.20 -8.86 -8.45
C GLN A 351 -23.36 -7.36 -8.69
N TYR A 352 -22.48 -6.78 -9.50
CA TYR A 352 -22.64 -5.37 -9.90
C TYR A 352 -23.89 -5.16 -10.75
N ASN A 353 -24.14 -6.04 -11.73
CA ASN A 353 -25.36 -5.96 -12.55
C ASN A 353 -26.63 -6.11 -11.71
N ALA A 354 -26.64 -7.01 -10.72
CA ALA A 354 -27.76 -7.11 -9.78
C ALA A 354 -27.99 -5.83 -8.98
N ILE A 355 -26.92 -5.12 -8.57
CA ILE A 355 -27.03 -3.81 -7.92
C ILE A 355 -27.65 -2.78 -8.87
N LEU A 356 -27.28 -2.78 -10.15
CA LEU A 356 -27.88 -1.91 -11.17
C LEU A 356 -29.37 -2.20 -11.34
N GLU A 357 -29.75 -3.47 -11.46
CA GLU A 357 -31.15 -3.91 -11.57
C GLU A 357 -31.98 -3.44 -10.36
N MET A 358 -31.48 -3.69 -9.15
CA MET A 358 -32.15 -3.25 -7.91
C MET A 358 -32.28 -1.73 -7.80
N ALA A 359 -31.30 -0.96 -8.31
CA ALA A 359 -31.40 0.50 -8.38
C ALA A 359 -32.43 0.95 -9.43
N ALA A 360 -32.46 0.31 -10.60
CA ALA A 360 -33.43 0.60 -11.65
C ALA A 360 -34.87 0.30 -11.22
N ASP A 361 -35.09 -0.80 -10.48
CA ASP A 361 -36.40 -1.14 -9.89
C ASP A 361 -36.90 -0.08 -8.90
N LYS A 362 -35.99 0.69 -8.31
CA LYS A 362 -36.28 1.86 -7.45
C LYS A 362 -36.43 3.16 -8.24
N GLY A 363 -36.47 3.10 -9.58
CA GLY A 363 -36.67 4.24 -10.47
C GLY A 363 -35.41 5.05 -10.77
N PHE A 364 -34.22 4.53 -10.47
CA PHE A 364 -32.95 5.21 -10.77
C PHE A 364 -32.52 5.01 -12.22
N ASP A 365 -32.05 6.07 -12.86
CA ASP A 365 -31.45 5.98 -14.19
C ASP A 365 -30.03 5.39 -14.10
N THR A 366 -29.88 4.11 -14.42
CA THR A 366 -28.61 3.41 -14.37
C THR A 366 -27.68 3.72 -15.55
N SER A 367 -28.16 4.46 -16.57
CA SER A 367 -27.33 4.80 -17.74
C SER A 367 -26.18 5.76 -17.41
N ILE A 368 -26.28 6.49 -16.28
CA ILE A 368 -25.24 7.39 -15.80
C ILE A 368 -24.13 6.67 -15.03
N LEU A 369 -24.35 5.40 -14.65
CA LEU A 369 -23.38 4.59 -13.92
C LEU A 369 -22.32 4.01 -14.87
N PRO A 370 -21.09 3.79 -14.39
CA PRO A 370 -20.06 3.16 -15.20
C PRO A 370 -20.52 1.79 -15.68
N SER A 371 -20.36 1.52 -16.97
CA SER A 371 -20.69 0.20 -17.52
C SER A 371 -19.89 -0.88 -16.80
N ALA A 372 -20.57 -1.99 -16.51
CA ALA A 372 -19.94 -3.19 -15.99
C ALA A 372 -18.66 -3.52 -16.77
N PRO A 373 -17.59 -3.99 -16.09
CA PRO A 373 -16.41 -4.43 -16.81
C PRO A 373 -16.84 -5.47 -17.82
N ALA A 374 -16.43 -5.29 -19.08
CA ALA A 374 -16.37 -6.43 -19.97
C ALA A 374 -15.55 -7.51 -19.26
N ASP A 375 -15.89 -8.79 -19.44
CA ASP A 375 -14.95 -9.86 -19.08
C ASP A 375 -13.57 -9.42 -19.58
N LEU A 376 -12.58 -9.41 -18.68
CA LEU A 376 -11.21 -8.90 -18.90
C LEU A 376 -10.90 -9.02 -20.38
N PRO A 377 -10.58 -7.92 -21.11
CA PRO A 377 -10.30 -8.02 -22.53
C PRO A 377 -9.28 -9.13 -22.67
N THR A 378 -9.75 -10.27 -23.13
CA THR A 378 -8.88 -11.39 -23.36
C THR A 378 -8.00 -10.83 -24.45
N LEU A 379 -6.69 -10.86 -24.24
CA LEU A 379 -5.82 -11.00 -25.41
C LEU A 379 -6.52 -12.03 -26.29
N ASP A 380 -6.76 -11.72 -27.57
CA ASP A 380 -7.55 -12.55 -28.49
C ASP A 380 -6.86 -13.91 -28.71
N LEU A 381 -6.86 -14.69 -27.65
CA LEU A 381 -6.02 -15.84 -27.33
C LEU A 381 -6.96 -16.84 -26.68
N ASN A 382 -7.08 -18.00 -27.32
CA ASN A 382 -7.93 -19.07 -26.87
C ASN A 382 -7.17 -19.91 -25.83
N LEU A 383 -7.18 -19.44 -24.58
CA LEU A 383 -6.52 -20.12 -23.46
C LEU A 383 -7.46 -21.14 -22.81
N LYS A 384 -7.18 -22.43 -22.93
CA LYS A 384 -8.02 -23.53 -22.42
C LYS A 384 -7.42 -24.26 -21.22
N ASN A 385 -6.12 -24.19 -21.03
CA ASN A 385 -5.38 -24.86 -19.95
C ASN A 385 -4.09 -24.11 -19.60
N GLU A 386 -3.36 -24.56 -18.58
CA GLU A 386 -2.08 -23.97 -18.16
C GLU A 386 -1.05 -23.93 -19.30
N ARG A 387 -1.01 -24.94 -20.16
CA ARG A 387 -0.05 -25.00 -21.28
C ARG A 387 -0.30 -23.88 -22.31
N ASP A 388 -1.53 -23.46 -22.49
CA ASP A 388 -1.83 -22.30 -23.33
C ASP A 388 -1.30 -21.01 -22.70
N VAL A 389 -1.40 -20.86 -21.37
CA VAL A 389 -0.79 -19.73 -20.64
C VAL A 389 0.74 -19.76 -20.81
N GLU A 390 1.35 -20.93 -20.67
CA GLU A 390 2.79 -21.09 -20.88
C GLU A 390 3.21 -20.62 -22.29
N THR A 391 2.56 -21.13 -23.33
CA THR A 391 3.00 -20.95 -24.73
C THR A 391 2.58 -19.63 -25.36
N GLN A 392 1.42 -19.10 -24.98
CA GLN A 392 0.85 -17.89 -25.60
C GLN A 392 1.10 -16.63 -24.78
N LEU A 393 1.47 -16.76 -23.50
CA LEU A 393 1.71 -15.60 -22.61
C LEU A 393 3.14 -15.60 -22.04
N ILE A 394 3.56 -16.69 -21.37
CA ILE A 394 4.84 -16.74 -20.66
C ILE A 394 6.02 -16.76 -21.64
N GLU A 395 6.05 -17.71 -22.58
CA GLU A 395 7.14 -17.85 -23.55
C GLU A 395 7.35 -16.55 -24.39
N PRO A 396 6.30 -15.89 -24.93
CA PRO A 396 6.46 -14.59 -25.60
C PRO A 396 6.93 -13.46 -24.67
N LEU A 397 6.51 -13.47 -23.40
CA LEU A 397 7.00 -12.51 -22.42
C LEU A 397 8.51 -12.70 -22.16
N LEU A 398 8.96 -13.95 -22.01
CA LEU A 398 10.37 -14.27 -21.80
C LEU A 398 11.23 -13.82 -22.98
N GLU A 399 10.77 -14.04 -24.21
CA GLU A 399 11.44 -13.56 -25.42
C GLU A 399 11.58 -12.02 -25.41
N ARG A 400 10.49 -11.31 -25.11
CA ARG A 400 10.51 -9.83 -24.99
C ARG A 400 11.45 -9.35 -23.87
N LEU A 401 11.59 -10.11 -22.79
CA LEU A 401 12.52 -9.84 -21.69
C LEU A 401 13.98 -10.19 -22.03
N GLY A 402 14.24 -10.71 -23.22
CA GLY A 402 15.56 -11.03 -23.76
C GLY A 402 16.04 -12.45 -23.47
N TYR A 403 15.18 -13.33 -22.95
CA TYR A 403 15.51 -14.73 -22.72
C TYR A 403 15.22 -15.58 -23.96
N ALA A 404 16.14 -16.48 -24.28
CA ALA A 404 15.96 -17.53 -25.26
C ALA A 404 15.76 -18.89 -24.56
N THR A 405 15.31 -19.91 -25.28
CA THR A 405 15.08 -21.25 -24.74
C THR A 405 16.25 -21.83 -23.94
N PRO A 406 17.54 -21.61 -24.30
CA PRO A 406 18.66 -22.08 -23.48
C PRO A 406 18.82 -21.38 -22.12
N ASP A 407 18.19 -20.21 -21.92
CA ASP A 407 18.33 -19.43 -20.69
C ASP A 407 17.43 -19.92 -19.54
N TYR A 408 16.49 -20.83 -19.83
CA TYR A 408 15.56 -21.37 -18.86
C TYR A 408 15.34 -22.88 -19.01
N VAL A 409 14.99 -23.53 -17.91
CA VAL A 409 14.66 -24.96 -17.89
C VAL A 409 13.17 -25.11 -17.67
N ARG A 410 12.49 -25.75 -18.63
CA ARG A 410 11.08 -26.12 -18.49
C ARG A 410 10.94 -27.41 -17.67
N GLN A 411 9.97 -27.47 -16.77
CA GLN A 411 9.66 -28.67 -15.96
C GLN A 411 10.89 -29.23 -15.23
N LEU A 412 11.61 -28.37 -14.51
CA LEU A 412 12.83 -28.72 -13.79
C LEU A 412 12.53 -29.79 -12.72
N THR A 413 12.92 -31.03 -12.97
CA THR A 413 12.67 -32.12 -12.01
C THR A 413 13.72 -32.13 -10.90
N VAL A 414 13.30 -31.78 -9.68
CA VAL A 414 14.15 -31.82 -8.47
C VAL A 414 13.71 -32.96 -7.57
N LYS A 415 14.63 -33.84 -7.17
CA LYS A 415 14.33 -34.89 -6.19
C LYS A 415 14.46 -34.35 -4.76
N ILE A 416 13.45 -34.62 -3.95
CA ILE A 416 13.45 -34.34 -2.50
C ILE A 416 13.32 -35.67 -1.76
N GLY A 417 14.34 -35.98 -0.96
CA GLY A 417 14.40 -37.23 -0.23
C GLY A 417 14.31 -38.47 -1.14
N ARG A 418 13.70 -39.54 -0.63
CA ARG A 418 13.67 -40.85 -1.33
C ARG A 418 12.56 -40.99 -2.38
N ARG A 419 11.55 -40.11 -2.42
CA ARG A 419 10.36 -40.29 -3.30
C ARG A 419 9.69 -39.03 -3.84
N GLU A 420 9.96 -37.83 -3.34
CA GLU A 420 9.25 -36.63 -3.78
C GLU A 420 9.96 -35.94 -4.94
N ARG A 421 9.17 -35.37 -5.86
CA ARG A 421 9.67 -34.56 -6.96
C ARG A 421 8.93 -33.24 -6.97
N ILE A 422 9.68 -32.15 -7.07
CA ILE A 422 9.12 -30.84 -7.44
C ILE A 422 9.42 -30.63 -8.92
N ILE A 423 8.42 -30.10 -9.63
CA ILE A 423 8.49 -29.82 -11.07
C ILE A 423 7.85 -28.45 -11.28
N PRO A 424 8.62 -27.35 -11.22
CA PRO A 424 8.11 -26.05 -11.57
C PRO A 424 8.04 -25.91 -13.09
N ASP A 425 7.13 -25.07 -13.59
CA ASP A 425 6.92 -24.94 -15.03
C ASP A 425 8.15 -24.34 -15.72
N TYR A 426 8.75 -23.28 -15.16
CA TYR A 426 10.04 -22.75 -15.60
C TYR A 426 10.98 -22.39 -14.45
N ALA A 427 12.27 -22.58 -14.70
CA ALA A 427 13.35 -22.12 -13.83
C ALA A 427 14.41 -21.36 -14.65
N ILE A 428 14.65 -20.10 -14.30
CA ILE A 428 15.60 -19.20 -15.00
C ILE A 428 16.84 -19.00 -14.16
N GLY A 429 18.02 -19.00 -14.80
CA GLY A 429 19.29 -18.72 -14.12
C GLY A 429 19.68 -19.82 -13.13
N LEU A 430 19.39 -21.08 -13.48
CA LEU A 430 19.73 -22.25 -12.68
C LEU A 430 21.25 -22.34 -12.46
N ARG A 431 21.66 -22.44 -11.20
CA ARG A 431 23.06 -22.70 -10.81
C ARG A 431 23.11 -23.79 -9.76
N ALA A 432 23.95 -24.80 -9.99
CA ALA A 432 24.23 -25.85 -9.03
C ALA A 432 25.63 -25.65 -8.46
N HIS A 433 25.73 -25.48 -7.14
CA HIS A 433 27.01 -25.34 -6.45
C HIS A 433 26.97 -26.09 -5.11
N ASN A 434 27.98 -26.93 -4.85
CA ASN A 434 28.10 -27.72 -3.61
C ASN A 434 26.83 -28.50 -3.23
N GLY A 435 26.13 -29.07 -4.22
CA GLY A 435 24.90 -29.83 -3.99
C GLY A 435 23.65 -29.00 -3.67
N GLN A 436 23.78 -27.67 -3.59
CA GLN A 436 22.65 -26.74 -3.52
C GLN A 436 22.30 -26.23 -4.91
N THR A 437 21.00 -26.23 -5.22
CA THR A 437 20.46 -25.68 -6.46
C THR A 437 19.87 -24.32 -6.16
N THR A 438 20.28 -23.31 -6.94
CA THR A 438 19.77 -21.93 -6.86
C THR A 438 19.11 -21.56 -8.18
N VAL A 439 18.01 -20.83 -8.11
CA VAL A 439 17.27 -20.35 -9.28
C VAL A 439 17.07 -18.84 -9.13
N SER A 440 17.25 -18.08 -10.22
CA SER A 440 17.00 -16.64 -10.17
C SER A 440 15.49 -16.36 -10.14
N ILE A 441 14.75 -16.96 -11.07
CA ILE A 441 13.29 -16.80 -11.18
C ILE A 441 12.65 -18.17 -11.36
N LEU A 442 11.71 -18.50 -10.50
CA LEU A 442 10.81 -19.65 -10.64
C LEU A 442 9.47 -19.17 -11.21
N ILE A 443 8.92 -19.85 -12.21
CA ILE A 443 7.61 -19.50 -12.80
C ILE A 443 6.65 -20.68 -12.68
N GLU A 444 5.44 -20.40 -12.19
CA GLU A 444 4.30 -21.33 -12.17
C GLU A 444 3.15 -20.77 -13.00
N ALA A 445 2.64 -21.58 -13.92
CA ALA A 445 1.49 -21.26 -14.75
C ALA A 445 0.20 -21.79 -14.11
N LYS A 446 -0.85 -20.98 -14.17
CA LYS A 446 -2.23 -21.35 -13.82
C LYS A 446 -3.14 -20.87 -14.94
N LEU A 447 -4.23 -21.59 -15.23
CA LEU A 447 -5.18 -21.10 -16.22
C LEU A 447 -5.81 -19.78 -15.74
N ASP A 448 -6.33 -19.79 -14.50
CA ASP A 448 -7.03 -18.68 -13.89
C ASP A 448 -6.70 -18.54 -12.40
N ILE A 449 -6.50 -17.30 -11.95
CA ILE A 449 -6.43 -16.92 -10.53
C ILE A 449 -7.52 -15.87 -10.29
N LEU A 450 -8.73 -16.33 -9.95
CA LEU A 450 -9.93 -15.49 -9.84
C LEU A 450 -10.19 -14.96 -8.43
N SER A 451 -9.47 -15.45 -7.43
CA SER A 451 -9.70 -15.06 -6.03
C SER A 451 -8.42 -15.07 -5.22
N GLU A 452 -8.41 -14.28 -4.14
CA GLU A 452 -7.34 -14.27 -3.15
C GLU A 452 -7.09 -15.65 -2.55
N ARG A 453 -8.16 -16.44 -2.30
CA ARG A 453 -8.02 -17.81 -1.78
C ARG A 453 -7.28 -18.71 -2.77
N GLN A 454 -7.60 -18.60 -4.06
CA GLN A 454 -6.92 -19.36 -5.11
C GLN A 454 -5.45 -18.95 -5.20
N ARG A 455 -5.19 -17.64 -5.24
CA ARG A 455 -3.84 -17.08 -5.22
C ARG A 455 -3.03 -17.56 -4.01
N ASP A 456 -3.62 -17.61 -2.82
CA ASP A 456 -2.95 -18.08 -1.60
C ASP A 456 -2.60 -19.59 -1.65
N VAL A 457 -3.36 -20.39 -2.40
CA VAL A 457 -3.05 -21.81 -2.65
C VAL A 457 -1.91 -21.93 -3.65
N ASP A 458 -2.01 -21.23 -4.78
CA ASP A 458 -1.00 -21.27 -5.85
C ASP A 458 0.34 -20.68 -5.39
N PHE A 459 0.30 -19.59 -4.61
CA PHE A 459 1.47 -19.01 -3.95
C PHE A 459 2.14 -20.01 -3.00
N ARG A 460 1.36 -20.75 -2.18
CA ARG A 460 1.94 -21.74 -1.26
C ARG A 460 2.66 -22.85 -1.99
N GLN A 461 2.12 -23.29 -3.13
CA GLN A 461 2.77 -24.25 -4.01
C GLN A 461 4.10 -23.68 -4.55
N ALA A 462 4.06 -22.53 -5.21
CA ALA A 462 5.24 -21.88 -5.78
C ALA A 462 6.31 -21.55 -4.72
N ARG A 463 5.90 -21.08 -3.54
CA ARG A 463 6.80 -20.81 -2.41
C ARG A 463 7.48 -22.08 -1.91
N SER A 464 6.76 -23.19 -1.81
CA SER A 464 7.38 -24.46 -1.42
C SER A 464 8.49 -24.86 -2.38
N TYR A 465 8.28 -24.62 -3.67
CA TYR A 465 9.24 -24.93 -4.72
C TYR A 465 10.43 -23.96 -4.68
N GLY A 466 10.12 -22.67 -4.53
CA GLY A 466 11.10 -21.59 -4.39
C GLY A 466 12.04 -21.81 -3.21
N LYS A 467 11.54 -22.28 -2.06
CA LYS A 467 12.41 -22.59 -0.91
C LYS A 467 13.40 -23.71 -1.19
N VAL A 468 12.95 -24.79 -1.82
CA VAL A 468 13.81 -25.94 -2.14
C VAL A 468 14.89 -25.55 -3.15
N LEU A 469 14.53 -24.71 -4.11
CA LEU A 469 15.40 -24.23 -5.18
C LEU A 469 16.17 -22.95 -4.82
N ASN A 470 16.11 -22.50 -3.55
CA ASN A 470 16.65 -21.24 -3.08
C ASN A 470 16.44 -20.09 -4.08
N ALA A 471 15.19 -19.96 -4.52
CA ALA A 471 14.79 -19.01 -5.56
C ALA A 471 14.90 -17.57 -5.03
N HIS A 472 15.39 -16.66 -5.86
CA HIS A 472 15.41 -15.24 -5.51
C HIS A 472 14.02 -14.60 -5.72
N GLN A 473 13.29 -15.08 -6.72
CA GLN A 473 11.96 -14.61 -7.08
C GLN A 473 11.07 -15.78 -7.50
N ILE A 474 9.77 -15.69 -7.20
CA ILE A 474 8.74 -16.56 -7.77
C ILE A 474 7.72 -15.73 -8.53
N LEU A 475 7.26 -16.22 -9.67
CA LEU A 475 6.29 -15.58 -10.53
C LEU A 475 5.13 -16.54 -10.78
N LEU A 476 3.92 -16.13 -10.37
CA LEU A 476 2.69 -16.81 -10.80
C LEU A 476 2.20 -16.12 -12.07
N ALA A 477 1.88 -16.89 -13.10
CA ALA A 477 1.32 -16.39 -14.34
C ALA A 477 -0.03 -17.05 -14.63
N ALA A 478 -1.05 -16.25 -14.90
CA ALA A 478 -2.38 -16.73 -15.28
C ALA A 478 -3.03 -15.82 -16.32
N ARG A 479 -4.22 -16.19 -16.83
CA ARG A 479 -4.96 -15.35 -17.79
C ARG A 479 -5.13 -13.89 -17.35
N GLN A 480 -5.24 -13.65 -16.04
CA GLN A 480 -5.43 -12.31 -15.48
C GLN A 480 -4.15 -11.46 -15.48
N GLY A 481 -2.97 -12.07 -15.48
CA GLY A 481 -1.70 -11.37 -15.37
C GLY A 481 -0.60 -12.18 -14.68
N ILE A 482 0.39 -11.46 -14.17
CA ILE A 482 1.53 -12.02 -13.44
C ILE A 482 1.63 -11.42 -12.04
N TRP A 483 1.93 -12.27 -11.04
CA TRP A 483 2.23 -11.89 -9.67
C TRP A 483 3.69 -12.24 -9.38
N LEU A 484 4.52 -11.22 -9.14
CA LEU A 484 5.92 -11.38 -8.81
C LEU A 484 6.12 -11.22 -7.30
N TYR A 485 6.69 -12.25 -6.68
CA TYR A 485 7.07 -12.24 -5.28
C TYR A 485 8.59 -12.28 -5.18
N LYS A 486 9.14 -11.44 -4.31
CA LYS A 486 10.57 -11.41 -4.00
C LYS A 486 10.85 -12.21 -2.73
N ASN A 487 12.00 -12.88 -2.71
CA ASN A 487 12.53 -13.46 -1.50
C ASN A 487 13.17 -12.33 -0.68
N ASP A 488 12.60 -12.02 0.47
CA ASP A 488 13.12 -11.05 1.43
C ASP A 488 13.48 -11.77 2.72
N LEU A 489 14.72 -11.62 3.19
CA LEU A 489 15.21 -12.21 4.44
C LEU A 489 15.06 -13.75 4.52
N GLY A 490 15.09 -14.45 3.38
CA GLY A 490 15.06 -15.91 3.30
C GLY A 490 13.66 -16.52 3.15
N ASP A 491 12.62 -15.70 2.93
CA ASP A 491 11.28 -16.18 2.65
C ASP A 491 10.49 -15.27 1.69
N PHE A 492 9.36 -15.77 1.20
CA PHE A 492 8.39 -15.03 0.41
C PHE A 492 7.16 -14.69 1.25
N ASP A 493 6.67 -13.47 1.16
CA ASP A 493 5.43 -13.03 1.80
C ASP A 493 4.27 -13.03 0.79
N LYS A 494 3.18 -13.72 1.13
CA LYS A 494 1.98 -13.85 0.28
C LYS A 494 1.27 -12.52 0.04
N ASP A 495 1.44 -11.57 0.95
CA ASP A 495 0.79 -10.25 0.92
C ASP A 495 1.71 -9.19 0.29
N ARG A 496 2.95 -9.54 -0.08
CA ARG A 496 3.92 -8.64 -0.73
C ARG A 496 4.30 -9.14 -2.12
N PHE A 497 3.60 -8.61 -3.11
CA PHE A 497 3.85 -8.89 -4.52
C PHE A 497 3.64 -7.65 -5.39
N GLU A 498 4.27 -7.66 -6.56
CA GLU A 498 3.97 -6.74 -7.65
C GLU A 498 3.06 -7.47 -8.65
N PHE A 499 2.01 -6.80 -9.14
CA PHE A 499 1.05 -7.38 -10.09
C PHE A 499 0.97 -6.54 -11.38
N TRP A 500 1.00 -7.22 -12.52
CA TRP A 500 0.76 -6.64 -13.84
C TRP A 500 -0.25 -7.50 -14.60
N ASN A 501 -1.26 -6.87 -15.19
CA ASN A 501 -2.08 -7.56 -16.19
C ASN A 501 -1.39 -7.53 -17.56
N TRP A 502 -1.83 -8.40 -18.48
CA TRP A 502 -1.18 -8.53 -19.79
C TRP A 502 -1.33 -7.30 -20.69
N ILE A 503 -2.42 -6.55 -20.55
CA ILE A 503 -2.69 -5.33 -21.32
C ILE A 503 -1.69 -4.23 -20.90
N GLU A 504 -1.45 -4.08 -19.61
CA GLU A 504 -0.48 -3.13 -19.06
C GLU A 504 0.93 -3.43 -19.60
N LEU A 505 1.32 -4.70 -19.67
CA LEU A 505 2.60 -5.12 -20.24
C LEU A 505 2.71 -4.87 -21.75
N GLY A 506 1.64 -4.45 -22.41
CA GLY A 506 1.68 -3.90 -23.77
C GLY A 506 2.25 -2.47 -23.84
N THR A 507 2.22 -1.72 -22.74
CA THR A 507 2.75 -0.34 -22.68
C THR A 507 4.25 -0.32 -22.40
N ALA A 508 4.98 0.63 -23.01
CA ALA A 508 6.43 0.72 -22.91
C ALA A 508 6.91 0.93 -21.46
N ASP A 509 6.24 1.79 -20.69
CA ASP A 509 6.63 2.13 -19.33
C ASP A 509 6.43 0.95 -18.36
N ARG A 510 5.25 0.33 -18.37
CA ARG A 510 4.96 -0.83 -17.49
C ARG A 510 5.82 -2.03 -17.86
N PHE A 511 6.08 -2.23 -19.15
CA PHE A 511 7.01 -3.26 -19.60
C PHE A 511 8.45 -2.96 -19.14
N ALA A 512 8.89 -1.70 -19.18
CA ALA A 512 10.20 -1.32 -18.66
C ALA A 512 10.32 -1.57 -17.16
N GLU A 513 9.28 -1.28 -16.36
CA GLU A 513 9.24 -1.63 -14.93
C GLU A 513 9.46 -3.13 -14.71
N LEU A 514 8.72 -3.98 -15.43
CA LEU A 514 8.88 -5.44 -15.33
C LEU A 514 10.28 -5.88 -15.78
N ARG A 515 10.79 -5.34 -16.89
CA ARG A 515 12.11 -5.65 -17.41
C ARG A 515 13.22 -5.29 -16.42
N ASP A 516 13.08 -4.20 -15.67
CA ASP A 516 14.04 -3.84 -14.64
C ASP A 516 14.00 -4.81 -13.44
N ARG A 517 12.87 -5.54 -13.24
CA ARG A 517 12.73 -6.55 -12.18
C ARG A 517 13.26 -7.92 -12.56
N ILE A 518 12.95 -8.36 -13.78
CA ILE A 518 13.14 -9.76 -14.21
C ILE A 518 13.74 -9.91 -15.61
N GLY A 519 14.18 -8.82 -16.26
CA GLY A 519 14.77 -8.89 -17.60
C GLY A 519 16.16 -9.51 -17.61
N LYS A 520 16.56 -10.06 -18.77
CA LYS A 520 17.91 -10.65 -18.93
C LYS A 520 18.98 -9.55 -18.71
N PRO A 521 19.93 -9.75 -17.78
CA PRO A 521 20.98 -8.77 -17.55
C PRO A 521 21.84 -8.58 -18.82
N ALA A 522 22.18 -7.33 -19.16
CA ALA A 522 22.98 -7.00 -20.34
C ALA A 522 24.35 -7.73 -20.39
N ALA A 523 24.87 -8.16 -19.23
CA ALA A 523 26.10 -8.95 -19.12
C ALA A 523 25.96 -10.40 -19.65
N MET A 524 24.75 -10.97 -19.67
CA MET A 524 24.46 -12.31 -20.22
C MET A 524 24.12 -12.30 -21.71
N ALA A 525 23.93 -11.12 -22.32
CA ALA A 525 23.59 -11.00 -23.74
C ALA A 525 24.82 -10.99 -24.67
N LYS A 526 26.05 -10.91 -24.12
CA LYS A 526 27.31 -10.83 -24.88
C LYS A 526 28.08 -12.16 -24.98
N SER A 527 27.49 -13.27 -24.52
CA SER A 527 28.13 -14.59 -24.53
C SER A 527 27.47 -15.60 -25.46
N SER A 528 26.68 -15.14 -26.44
CA SER A 528 26.09 -15.97 -27.50
C SER A 528 26.83 -15.78 -28.82
#